data_AF-A0A1V4RR61-F1
#
_entry.id   AF-A0A1V4RR61-F1
#
_cell.length_a   1.000
_cell.length_b   1.000
_cell.length_c   1.000
_cell.angle_alpha   90.00
_cell.angle_beta   90.00
_cell.angle_gamma   90.00
#
_symmetry.space_group_name_H-M   'P 1'
#
loop_
_entity.id
_entity.type
_entity.pdbx_description
1 polymer ?
#
loop_
_entity_poly.entity_id
_entity_poly.type
_entity_poly.pdbx_seq_one_letter_code
_entity_poly.pdbx_strand_id
1 'polypeptide(L)'
;SGNNTNQRLNQASEETKLSLGKYLTPNLYLQYKTSLNSAGLPGLGDIPKPSLSWESGDQLFLEYRINRNWSISTFYEKQENDKFKIDIKWRLNF
;
A
#
# COMPACT_ATOMS: atom_id res chain seq x y z
N SER A 1 -18.22 -42.40 -5.05
CA SER A 1 -18.57 -41.51 -3.92
C SER A 1 -17.30 -40.77 -3.52
N GLY A 2 -17.25 -39.45 -3.66
CA GLY A 2 -16.06 -38.67 -3.33
C GLY A 2 -15.98 -37.34 -4.06
N ASN A 3 -16.90 -36.40 -3.76
CA ASN A 3 -16.72 -35.00 -4.12
C ASN A 3 -16.32 -34.24 -2.85
N ASN A 4 -15.02 -34.11 -2.62
CA ASN A 4 -14.49 -33.14 -1.67
C ASN A 4 -14.57 -31.75 -2.32
N THR A 5 -15.68 -31.06 -2.10
CA THR A 5 -15.81 -29.62 -2.37
C THR A 5 -14.96 -28.85 -1.36
N ASN A 6 -13.66 -28.75 -1.63
CA ASN A 6 -12.80 -27.72 -1.04
C ASN A 6 -13.10 -26.38 -1.75
N GLN A 7 -14.32 -25.87 -1.61
CA GLN A 7 -14.64 -24.46 -1.88
C GLN A 7 -14.15 -23.60 -0.71
N ARG A 8 -12.84 -23.56 -0.51
CA ARG A 8 -12.16 -22.57 0.31
C ARG A 8 -10.82 -22.25 -0.33
N LEU A 9 -10.87 -21.69 -1.53
CA LEU A 9 -9.76 -20.92 -2.08
C LEU A 9 -10.23 -19.48 -2.20
N ASN A 10 -9.97 -18.76 -1.10
CA ASN A 10 -9.54 -17.38 -1.05
C ASN A 10 -10.35 -16.38 -1.89
N GLN A 11 -11.15 -15.61 -1.17
CA GLN A 11 -11.57 -14.25 -1.48
C GLN A 11 -10.37 -13.29 -1.65
N ALA A 12 -9.35 -13.67 -2.42
CA ALA A 12 -8.23 -12.82 -2.77
C ALA A 12 -8.44 -12.27 -4.19
N SER A 13 -9.57 -11.58 -4.39
CA SER A 13 -9.58 -10.41 -5.28
C SER A 13 -9.08 -9.22 -4.46
N GLU A 14 -7.96 -9.38 -3.78
CA GLU A 14 -7.27 -8.33 -3.05
C GLU A 14 -6.20 -7.79 -4.00
N GLU A 15 -6.40 -6.56 -4.46
CA GLU A 15 -5.39 -5.80 -5.18
C GLU A 15 -4.02 -6.03 -4.53
N THR A 16 -3.10 -6.67 -5.26
CA THR A 16 -1.78 -6.94 -4.71
C THR A 16 -1.05 -5.61 -4.55
N LYS A 17 -0.81 -5.17 -3.31
CA LYS A 17 -0.13 -3.90 -3.04
C LYS A 17 1.37 -4.13 -2.78
N LEU A 18 2.21 -3.44 -3.51
CA LEU A 18 3.65 -3.36 -3.26
C LEU A 18 3.92 -2.23 -2.28
N SER A 19 4.72 -2.50 -1.23
CA SER A 19 5.11 -1.49 -0.23
C SER A 19 6.63 -1.38 -0.17
N LEU A 20 7.15 -0.17 -0.38
CA LEU A 20 8.57 0.17 -0.36
C LEU A 20 8.79 1.22 0.72
N GLY A 21 9.51 0.88 1.79
CA GLY A 21 9.76 1.80 2.89
C GLY A 21 11.18 1.78 3.40
N LYS A 22 11.67 2.94 3.84
CA LYS A 22 13.03 3.14 4.31
C LYS A 22 13.09 4.24 5.37
N TYR A 23 14.00 4.08 6.32
CA TYR A 23 14.42 5.16 7.21
C TYR A 23 15.39 6.09 6.47
N LEU A 24 15.02 7.36 6.32
CA LEU A 24 15.90 8.41 5.79
C LEU A 24 16.87 8.89 6.87
N THR A 25 16.41 8.91 8.12
CA THR A 25 17.20 9.11 9.35
C THR A 25 16.65 8.18 10.43
N PRO A 26 17.32 8.02 11.59
CA PRO A 26 16.79 7.19 12.69
C PRO A 26 15.39 7.61 13.17
N ASN A 27 15.01 8.86 12.93
CA ASN A 27 13.74 9.44 13.36
C ASN A 27 12.77 9.71 12.20
N LEU A 28 13.12 9.41 10.96
CA LEU A 28 12.29 9.71 9.78
C LEU A 28 12.11 8.47 8.91
N TYR A 29 10.89 7.95 8.86
CA TYR A 29 10.49 6.83 8.03
C TYR A 29 9.62 7.31 6.87
N LEU A 30 9.96 6.87 5.65
CA LEU A 30 9.15 7.10 4.46
C LEU A 30 8.73 5.75 3.88
N GLN A 31 7.47 5.65 3.48
CA GLN A 31 6.91 4.47 2.81
C GLN A 31 6.03 4.91 1.65
N TYR A 32 6.21 4.24 0.52
CA TYR A 32 5.35 4.34 -0.63
C TYR A 32 4.66 2.99 -0.85
N LYS A 33 3.35 3.01 -1.08
CA LYS A 33 2.57 1.83 -1.47
C LYS A 33 1.93 2.08 -2.82
N THR A 34 1.94 1.08 -3.68
CA THR A 34 1.30 1.12 -4.99
C THR A 34 0.55 -0.19 -5.24
N SER A 35 -0.56 -0.12 -5.96
CA SER A 35 -1.31 -1.29 -6.39
C SER A 35 -0.67 -1.86 -7.66
N LEU A 36 -0.35 -3.15 -7.66
CA LEU A 36 0.07 -3.86 -8.86
C LEU A 36 -1.19 -4.17 -9.69
N ASN A 37 -1.47 -3.32 -10.68
CA ASN A 37 -2.58 -3.57 -11.59
C ASN A 37 -2.22 -4.69 -12.57
N SER A 38 -3.05 -5.73 -12.65
CA SER A 38 -2.88 -6.90 -13.53
C SER A 38 -3.39 -6.61 -14.94
N ALA A 39 -2.93 -5.53 -15.56
CA ALA A 39 -3.35 -5.16 -16.92
C ALA A 39 -2.22 -5.45 -17.92
N GLY A 40 -2.00 -6.73 -18.23
CA GLY A 40 -0.94 -7.20 -19.12
C GLY A 40 -1.39 -8.25 -20.15
N LEU A 41 -2.30 -7.88 -21.06
CA LEU A 41 -2.66 -8.56 -22.33
C LEU A 41 -3.36 -9.94 -22.25
N PRO A 42 -4.46 -10.16 -22.99
CA PRO A 42 -5.09 -11.47 -23.06
C PRO A 42 -4.20 -12.45 -23.83
N GLY A 43 -3.72 -13.50 -23.16
CA GLY A 43 -3.17 -14.69 -23.81
C GLY A 43 -1.71 -15.05 -23.50
N LEU A 44 -0.98 -14.23 -22.74
CA LEU A 44 0.35 -14.59 -22.23
C LEU A 44 0.37 -14.22 -20.75
N GLY A 45 0.40 -15.23 -19.87
CA GLY A 45 0.17 -15.09 -18.43
C GLY A 45 0.73 -13.79 -17.84
N ASP A 46 -0.18 -13.01 -17.23
CA ASP A 46 0.05 -11.69 -16.64
C ASP A 46 1.22 -11.72 -15.66
N ILE A 47 2.42 -11.37 -16.14
CA ILE A 47 3.51 -10.98 -15.26
C ILE A 47 3.33 -9.48 -15.03
N PRO A 48 2.80 -9.04 -13.87
CA PRO A 48 2.65 -7.63 -13.58
C PRO A 48 4.02 -6.96 -13.64
N LYS A 49 4.20 -6.05 -14.60
CA LYS A 49 5.39 -5.21 -14.65
C LYS A 49 5.19 -4.07 -13.66
N PRO A 50 6.05 -3.90 -12.65
CA PRO A 50 5.94 -2.77 -11.75
C PRO A 50 6.20 -1.48 -12.54
N SER A 51 5.15 -0.70 -12.79
CA SER A 51 5.29 0.69 -13.22
C SER A 51 5.20 1.58 -11.98
N LEU A 52 6.22 2.42 -11.78
CA LEU A 52 6.20 3.45 -10.75
C LEU A 52 5.46 4.69 -11.30
N SER A 53 4.18 4.54 -11.61
CA SER A 53 3.29 5.63 -12.01
C SER A 53 2.47 6.05 -10.80
N TRP A 54 2.38 7.37 -10.52
CA TRP A 54 1.56 7.89 -9.41
C TRP A 54 0.06 7.75 -9.77
N GLU A 55 -0.53 6.62 -9.42
CA GLU A 55 -1.87 6.18 -9.81
C GLU A 55 -2.89 6.25 -8.66
N SER A 56 -4.17 6.04 -8.99
CA SER A 56 -5.21 5.92 -7.96
C SER A 56 -4.92 4.71 -7.07
N GLY A 57 -5.06 4.88 -5.76
CA GLY A 57 -4.71 3.86 -4.76
C GLY A 57 -3.25 3.93 -4.31
N ASP A 58 -2.42 4.75 -4.94
CA ASP A 58 -1.06 5.00 -4.46
C ASP A 58 -1.06 5.81 -3.17
N GLN A 59 -0.15 5.44 -2.28
CA GLN A 59 -0.06 5.99 -0.94
C GLN A 59 1.36 6.39 -0.61
N LEU A 60 1.52 7.58 -0.02
CA LEU A 60 2.75 8.06 0.59
C LEU A 60 2.52 8.21 2.09
N PHE A 61 3.36 7.56 2.88
CA PHE A 61 3.34 7.64 4.33
C PHE A 61 4.69 8.17 4.84
N LEU A 62 4.64 9.17 5.70
CA LEU A 62 5.79 9.74 6.37
C LEU A 62 5.55 9.66 7.88
N GLU A 63 6.50 9.15 8.64
CA GLU A 63 6.49 9.19 10.11
C GLU A 63 7.77 9.86 10.61
N TYR A 64 7.60 10.87 11.45
CA TYR A 64 8.66 11.49 12.21
C TYR A 64 8.53 11.16 13.70
N ARG A 65 9.57 10.54 14.25
CA ARG A 65 9.67 10.21 15.68
C ARG A 65 10.33 11.37 16.41
N ILE A 66 9.55 12.06 17.24
CA ILE A 66 10.05 13.16 18.07
C ILE A 66 10.86 12.60 19.24
N ASN A 67 10.37 11.53 19.86
CA ASN A 67 11.08 10.74 20.87
C ASN A 67 10.50 9.31 20.94
N ARG A 68 10.97 8.47 21.87
CA ARG A 68 10.51 7.07 22.01
C ARG A 68 9.00 6.94 22.22
N ASN A 69 8.36 7.95 22.78
CA ASN A 69 6.96 7.95 23.21
C ASN A 69 6.06 8.81 22.32
N TRP A 70 6.63 9.62 21.43
CA TRP A 70 5.89 10.56 20.60
C TRP A 70 6.33 10.52 19.14
N SER A 71 5.38 10.27 18.25
CA SER A 71 5.56 10.43 16.80
C SER A 71 4.43 11.22 16.17
N ILE A 72 4.73 11.85 15.04
CA ILE A 72 3.76 12.44 14.11
C ILE A 72 3.89 11.72 12.78
N SER A 73 2.78 11.45 12.12
CA SER A 73 2.77 10.88 10.78
C SER A 73 1.76 11.57 9.87
N THR A 74 2.10 11.58 8.59
CA THR A 74 1.25 12.08 7.53
C THR A 74 1.05 10.97 6.51
N PHE A 75 -0.18 10.85 6.05
CA PHE A 75 -0.59 9.90 5.02
C PHE A 75 -1.22 10.68 3.89
N TYR A 76 -0.80 10.38 2.66
CA TYR A 76 -1.30 10.97 1.43
C TYR A 76 -1.70 9.83 0.50
N GLU A 77 -2.92 9.86 -0.02
CA GLU A 77 -3.43 8.85 -0.94
C GLU A 77 -4.11 9.53 -2.13
N LYS A 78 -3.70 9.14 -3.34
CA LYS A 78 -4.41 9.52 -4.55
C LYS A 78 -5.63 8.63 -4.69
N GLN A 79 -6.79 9.25 -4.86
CA GLN A 79 -8.05 8.58 -5.12
C GLN A 79 -8.47 8.80 -6.57
N GLU A 80 -9.52 8.10 -6.99
CA GLU A 80 -10.09 8.27 -8.32
C GLU A 80 -10.67 9.69 -8.48
N ASN A 81 -10.74 10.15 -9.73
CA ASN A 81 -11.31 11.45 -10.11
C ASN A 81 -10.57 12.65 -9.49
N ASP A 82 -9.23 12.61 -9.50
CA ASP A 82 -8.34 13.67 -9.00
C ASP A 82 -8.57 14.08 -7.54
N LYS A 83 -9.17 13.18 -6.75
CA LYS A 83 -9.33 13.37 -5.32
C LYS A 83 -8.09 12.92 -4.59
N PHE A 84 -7.85 13.54 -3.44
CA PHE A 84 -6.75 13.17 -2.56
C PHE A 84 -7.24 13.07 -1.13
N LYS A 85 -6.75 12.07 -0.42
CA LYS A 85 -6.95 11.93 1.02
C LYS A 85 -5.64 12.28 1.73
N ILE A 86 -5.76 13.14 2.73
CA ILE A 86 -4.64 13.57 3.58
C ILE A 86 -5.05 13.34 5.03
N ASP A 87 -4.29 12.50 5.75
CA ASP A 87 -4.47 12.30 7.18
C ASP A 87 -3.19 12.72 7.92
N ILE A 88 -3.33 13.45 9.01
CA ILE A 88 -2.25 13.76 9.95
C ILE A 88 -2.59 13.12 11.28
N LYS A 89 -1.66 12.37 11.86
CA LYS A 89 -1.85 11.65 13.12
C LYS A 89 -0.67 11.89 14.04
N TRP A 90 -0.92 11.95 15.34
CA TRP A 90 0.12 11.88 16.37
C TRP A 90 -0.15 10.68 17.27
N ARG A 91 0.93 10.02 17.71
CA ARG A 91 0.86 8.88 18.64
C ARG A 91 1.64 9.24 19.89
N LEU A 92 1.00 9.08 21.04
CA LEU A 92 1.60 9.18 22.38
C LEU A 92 1.48 7.82 23.06
N ASN A 93 2.60 7.25 23.49
CA ASN A 93 2.65 6.00 24.24
C ASN A 93 3.12 6.27 25.67
N PHE A 94 2.38 5.80 26.66
CA PHE A 94 2.69 5.92 28.09
C PHE A 94 3.20 4.61 28.66
#